data_AF-A0A485ABI9-F1
#
_entry.id   AF-A0A485ABI9-F1
#
_cell.length_a   1.000
_cell.length_b   1.000
_cell.length_c   1.000
_cell.angle_alpha   90.00
_cell.angle_beta   90.00
_cell.angle_gamma   90.00
#
_symmetry.space_group_name_H-M   'P 1'
#
loop_
_entity.id
_entity.type
_entity.pdbx_description
1 polymer ?
#
loop_
_entity_poly.entity_id
_entity_poly.type
_entity_poly.pdbx_seq_one_letter_code
_entity_poly.pdbx_strand_id
1 'polypeptide(L)'
;MGQRYIHESTLTECIYAIADRYVTEDVIPCLGDNGIDLATYRDVVLKRFTNPYIQDTNQRVAADGFSKIPAMIAPTLQECYQRGVRPEATAMLPALFFVFMEQWATKGTLPYEYQDGILDAQAVHEMFESSDPIALYAKDRALFGSLTERA
;
A
#
# COMPACT_ATOMS: atom_id res chain seq x y z
N MET A 1 13.69 -4.92 -4.07
CA MET A 1 13.61 -6.39 -3.89
C MET A 1 13.63 -7.15 -5.23
N GLY A 2 13.02 -6.64 -6.31
CA GLY A 2 13.22 -7.21 -7.66
C GLY A 2 12.53 -8.55 -7.95
N GLN A 3 11.71 -9.04 -7.02
CA GLN A 3 10.94 -10.29 -7.15
C GLN A 3 9.79 -10.12 -8.15
N ARG A 4 9.48 -11.20 -8.88
CA ARG A 4 8.51 -11.17 -9.97
C ARG A 4 7.12 -11.56 -9.52
N TYR A 5 7.02 -12.52 -8.60
CA TYR A 5 5.76 -13.10 -8.18
C TYR A 5 5.45 -12.83 -6.70
N ILE A 6 4.16 -12.84 -6.37
CA ILE A 6 3.65 -12.64 -5.01
C ILE A 6 4.18 -13.71 -4.06
N HIS A 7 4.18 -14.98 -4.48
CA HIS A 7 4.66 -16.08 -3.63
C HIS A 7 6.15 -15.93 -3.26
N GLU A 8 7.00 -15.49 -4.19
CA GLU A 8 8.41 -15.19 -3.90
C GLU A 8 8.54 -14.08 -2.84
N SER A 9 7.73 -13.04 -2.99
CA SER A 9 7.74 -11.88 -2.11
C SER A 9 7.27 -12.25 -0.69
N THR A 10 6.18 -13.02 -0.58
CA THR A 10 5.65 -13.46 0.72
C THR A 10 6.50 -14.49 1.45
N LEU A 11 7.45 -15.14 0.78
CA LEU A 11 8.48 -15.96 1.44
C LEU A 11 9.64 -15.12 2.02
N THR A 12 9.65 -13.81 1.76
CA THR A 12 10.63 -12.89 2.35
C THR A 12 10.11 -12.39 3.70
N GLU A 13 10.84 -12.71 4.78
CA GLU A 13 10.40 -12.50 6.16
C GLU A 13 9.93 -11.05 6.43
N CYS A 14 10.69 -10.05 5.98
CA CYS A 14 10.30 -8.66 6.21
C CYS A 14 9.04 -8.23 5.44
N ILE A 15 8.80 -8.77 4.24
CA ILE A 15 7.59 -8.49 3.45
C ILE A 15 6.38 -9.15 4.11
N TYR A 16 6.55 -10.41 4.55
CA TYR A 16 5.52 -11.12 5.30
C TYR A 16 5.16 -10.35 6.58
N ALA A 17 6.17 -9.91 7.34
CA ALA A 17 5.97 -9.17 8.58
C ALA A 17 5.23 -7.84 8.35
N ILE A 18 5.49 -7.12 7.25
CA ILE A 18 4.73 -5.90 6.92
C ILE A 18 3.26 -6.22 6.70
N ALA A 19 2.95 -7.25 5.91
CA ALA A 19 1.56 -7.63 5.62
C ALA A 19 0.83 -8.14 6.88
N ASP A 20 1.50 -8.96 7.70
CA ASP A 20 0.96 -9.46 8.96
C ASP A 20 0.67 -8.31 9.93
N ARG A 21 1.63 -7.42 10.16
CA ARG A 21 1.46 -6.26 11.06
C ARG A 21 0.36 -5.33 10.58
N TYR A 22 0.30 -5.02 9.28
CA TYR A 22 -0.77 -4.20 8.71
C TYR A 22 -2.16 -4.77 9.06
N VAL A 23 -2.35 -6.06 8.84
CA VAL A 23 -3.66 -6.68 9.10
C VAL A 23 -3.92 -6.79 10.61
N THR A 24 -2.94 -7.22 11.38
CA THR A 24 -3.06 -7.48 12.82
C THR A 24 -3.25 -6.22 13.66
N GLU A 25 -2.41 -5.21 13.43
CA GLU A 25 -2.34 -4.01 14.28
C GLU A 25 -3.42 -2.99 13.91
N ASP A 26 -3.73 -2.85 12.62
CA ASP A 26 -4.62 -1.78 12.14
C ASP A 26 -5.93 -2.29 11.54
N VAL A 27 -5.92 -3.26 10.61
CA VAL A 27 -7.15 -3.68 9.91
C VAL A 27 -8.13 -4.41 10.83
N ILE A 28 -7.68 -5.45 11.55
CA ILE A 28 -8.56 -6.27 12.41
C ILE A 28 -9.28 -5.39 13.44
N PRO A 29 -8.58 -4.48 14.16
CA PRO A 29 -9.26 -3.59 15.07
C PRO A 29 -10.24 -2.62 14.42
N CYS A 30 -10.12 -2.31 13.12
CA CYS A 30 -11.05 -1.45 12.39
C CYS A 30 -12.32 -2.21 11.95
N LEU A 31 -12.23 -3.52 11.75
CA LEU A 31 -13.37 -4.36 11.36
C LEU A 31 -14.24 -4.78 12.55
N GLY A 32 -13.67 -4.78 13.76
CA GLY A 32 -14.37 -5.15 14.99
C GLY A 32 -14.87 -6.60 14.97
N ASP A 33 -15.88 -6.89 15.79
CA ASP A 33 -16.56 -8.19 15.75
C ASP A 33 -17.57 -8.22 14.59
N ASN A 34 -17.35 -9.14 13.66
CA ASN A 34 -18.20 -9.37 12.49
C ASN A 34 -18.57 -10.85 12.31
N GLY A 35 -18.41 -11.66 13.38
CA GLY A 35 -18.71 -13.09 13.35
C GLY A 35 -17.68 -13.97 12.61
N ILE A 36 -16.55 -13.41 12.19
CA ILE A 36 -15.42 -14.14 11.59
C ILE A 36 -14.24 -14.12 12.55
N ASP A 37 -13.54 -15.25 12.68
CA ASP A 37 -12.20 -15.26 13.29
C ASP A 37 -11.21 -14.60 12.32
N LEU A 38 -11.04 -13.27 12.48
CA LEU A 38 -10.23 -12.46 11.59
C LEU A 38 -8.73 -12.79 11.67
N ALA A 39 -8.23 -13.25 12.82
CA ALA A 39 -6.83 -13.65 12.96
C ALA A 39 -6.56 -14.93 12.16
N THR A 40 -7.43 -15.94 12.30
CA THR A 40 -7.36 -17.15 11.47
C THR A 40 -7.56 -16.82 9.99
N TYR A 41 -8.47 -15.90 9.66
CA TYR A 41 -8.69 -15.49 8.27
C TYR A 41 -7.45 -14.81 7.65
N ARG A 42 -6.78 -13.92 8.38
CA ARG A 42 -5.49 -13.33 7.99
C ARG A 42 -4.47 -14.43 7.66
N ASP A 43 -4.30 -15.41 8.54
CA ASP A 43 -3.31 -16.47 8.37
C ASP A 43 -3.61 -17.33 7.13
N VAL A 44 -4.90 -17.61 6.88
CA VAL A 44 -5.35 -18.29 5.66
C VAL A 44 -5.05 -17.46 4.41
N VAL A 45 -5.30 -16.15 4.43
CA VAL A 45 -5.01 -15.25 3.30
C VAL A 45 -3.50 -15.18 3.02
N LEU A 46 -2.67 -14.98 4.04
CA LEU A 46 -1.22 -14.92 3.88
C LEU A 46 -0.66 -16.26 3.35
N LYS A 47 -1.18 -17.39 3.85
CA LYS A 47 -0.82 -18.72 3.32
C LYS A 47 -1.23 -18.91 1.85
N ARG A 48 -2.34 -18.31 1.39
CA ARG A 48 -2.74 -18.38 -0.03
C ARG A 48 -1.74 -17.64 -0.91
N PHE A 49 -1.15 -16.55 -0.44
CA PHE A 49 -0.15 -15.80 -1.20
C PHE A 49 1.17 -16.56 -1.38
N THR A 50 1.49 -17.52 -0.52
CA THR A 50 2.70 -18.36 -0.67
C THR A 50 2.54 -19.47 -1.72
N ASN A 51 1.42 -19.59 -2.43
CA ASN A 51 1.17 -20.66 -3.40
C ASN A 51 1.97 -20.43 -4.71
N PRO A 52 2.97 -21.26 -5.04
CA PRO A 52 3.80 -21.06 -6.22
C PRO A 52 3.09 -21.35 -7.55
N TYR A 53 1.99 -22.10 -7.53
CA TYR A 53 1.29 -22.53 -8.74
C TYR A 53 0.41 -21.43 -9.36
N ILE A 54 0.08 -20.38 -8.60
CA ILE A 54 -0.73 -19.26 -9.11
C ILE A 54 0.11 -18.36 -10.01
N GLN A 55 1.42 -18.20 -9.72
CA GLN A 55 2.33 -17.31 -10.44
C GLN A 55 1.78 -15.89 -10.63
N ASP A 56 1.10 -15.38 -9.60
CA ASP A 56 0.58 -14.02 -9.61
C ASP A 56 1.71 -13.00 -9.61
N THR A 57 1.70 -12.05 -10.54
CA THR A 57 2.83 -11.12 -10.72
C THR A 57 2.69 -9.88 -9.84
N ASN A 58 3.82 -9.43 -9.31
CA ASN A 58 3.90 -8.16 -8.58
C ASN A 58 3.50 -6.98 -9.46
N GLN A 59 3.80 -7.00 -10.77
CA GLN A 59 3.37 -5.97 -11.72
C GLN A 59 1.84 -5.86 -11.79
N ARG A 60 1.13 -6.98 -11.95
CA ARG A 60 -0.33 -7.00 -12.03
C ARG A 60 -0.97 -6.51 -10.73
N VAL A 61 -0.39 -6.88 -9.59
CA VAL A 61 -0.88 -6.44 -8.28
C VAL A 61 -0.54 -4.98 -7.99
N ALA A 62 0.60 -4.47 -8.47
CA ALA A 62 1.01 -3.08 -8.30
C ALA A 62 0.26 -2.09 -9.20
N ALA A 63 -0.26 -2.54 -10.34
CA ALA A 63 -1.04 -1.72 -11.26
C ALA A 63 -2.23 -1.03 -10.58
N ASP A 64 -2.66 0.13 -11.08
CA ASP A 64 -3.77 0.93 -10.53
C ASP A 64 -3.59 1.28 -9.03
N GLY A 65 -2.37 1.65 -8.66
CA GLY A 65 -2.01 2.00 -7.28
C GLY A 65 -2.75 3.24 -6.79
N PHE A 66 -2.93 4.24 -7.67
CA PHE A 66 -3.65 5.47 -7.35
C PHE A 66 -5.13 5.22 -7.06
N SER A 67 -5.74 4.19 -7.66
CA SER A 67 -7.12 3.80 -7.34
C SER A 67 -7.22 2.93 -6.08
N LYS A 68 -6.18 2.14 -5.78
CA LYS A 68 -6.16 1.21 -4.64
C LYS A 68 -5.96 1.89 -3.30
N ILE A 69 -5.11 2.92 -3.22
CA ILE A 69 -4.86 3.63 -1.95
C ILE A 69 -6.16 4.21 -1.35
N PRO A 70 -6.95 5.05 -2.05
CA PRO A 70 -8.17 5.61 -1.50
C PRO A 70 -9.25 4.54 -1.22
N ALA A 71 -9.30 3.47 -2.02
CA ALA A 71 -10.32 2.44 -1.88
C ALA A 71 -10.00 1.39 -0.79
N MET A 72 -8.73 1.06 -0.59
CA MET A 72 -8.30 -0.10 0.22
C MET A 72 -7.48 0.27 1.46
N ILE A 73 -6.78 1.42 1.45
CA ILE A 73 -5.80 1.78 2.50
C ILE A 73 -6.26 2.99 3.32
N ALA A 74 -6.70 4.06 2.65
CA ALA A 74 -7.16 5.28 3.33
C ALA A 74 -8.28 5.06 4.36
N PRO A 75 -9.25 4.14 4.16
CA PRO A 75 -10.27 3.87 5.17
C PRO A 75 -9.69 3.37 6.50
N THR A 76 -8.69 2.49 6.46
CA THR A 76 -8.01 1.98 7.66
C THR A 76 -7.26 3.09 8.39
N LEU A 77 -6.53 3.95 7.65
CA LEU A 77 -5.87 5.12 8.24
C LEU A 77 -6.88 6.03 8.97
N GLN A 78 -8.00 6.31 8.31
CA GLN A 78 -9.06 7.16 8.85
C GLN A 78 -9.68 6.59 10.13
N GLU A 79 -9.99 5.29 10.14
CA GLU A 79 -10.59 4.62 11.30
C GLU A 79 -9.61 4.58 12.49
N CYS A 80 -8.33 4.28 12.25
CA CYS A 80 -7.32 4.32 13.32
C CYS A 80 -7.23 5.71 13.97
N TYR A 81 -7.19 6.78 13.18
CA TYR A 81 -7.17 8.14 13.72
C TYR A 81 -8.47 8.52 14.44
N GLN A 82 -9.64 8.07 13.97
CA GLN A 82 -10.92 8.29 14.67
C GLN A 82 -10.94 7.62 16.05
N ARG A 83 -10.27 6.48 16.17
CA ARG A 83 -10.08 5.78 17.45
C ARG A 83 -8.94 6.34 18.30
N GLY A 84 -8.24 7.37 17.84
CA GLY A 84 -7.13 8.01 18.56
C GLY A 84 -5.83 7.20 18.55
N VAL A 85 -5.65 6.29 17.58
CA VAL A 85 -4.45 5.46 17.43
C VAL A 85 -3.67 5.90 16.19
N ARG A 86 -2.33 5.86 16.27
CA ARG A 86 -1.47 6.14 15.12
C ARG A 86 -1.31 4.86 14.27
N PRO A 87 -1.70 4.85 12.99
CA PRO A 87 -1.66 3.64 12.15
C PRO A 87 -0.26 3.39 11.57
N GLU A 88 0.72 3.07 12.40
CA GLU A 88 2.12 2.92 11.97
C GLU A 88 2.28 1.80 10.91
N ALA A 89 1.57 0.69 11.07
CA ALA A 89 1.68 -0.44 10.15
C ALA A 89 1.02 -0.14 8.80
N THR A 90 -0.15 0.52 8.80
CA THR A 90 -0.84 0.94 7.57
C THR A 90 -0.08 2.06 6.86
N ALA A 91 0.49 3.03 7.59
CA ALA A 91 1.23 4.15 7.01
C ALA A 91 2.49 3.71 6.24
N MET A 92 3.03 2.52 6.53
CA MET A 92 4.12 1.93 5.76
C MET A 92 3.73 1.70 4.29
N LEU A 93 2.47 1.36 4.01
CA LEU A 93 2.01 1.01 2.66
C LEU A 93 2.06 2.19 1.67
N PRO A 94 1.45 3.37 1.95
CA PRO A 94 1.60 4.53 1.09
C PRO A 94 3.04 5.05 1.06
N ALA A 95 3.82 4.89 2.14
CA ALA A 95 5.25 5.24 2.12
C ALA A 95 6.06 4.35 1.15
N LEU A 96 5.79 3.04 1.12
CA LEU A 96 6.39 2.14 0.13
C LEU A 96 5.93 2.46 -1.29
N PHE A 97 4.67 2.86 -1.47
CA PHE A 97 4.17 3.32 -2.76
C PHE A 97 4.86 4.60 -3.23
N PHE A 98 5.07 5.57 -2.33
CA PHE A 98 5.86 6.77 -2.62
C PHE A 98 7.26 6.42 -3.12
N VAL A 99 7.97 5.52 -2.42
CA VAL A 99 9.30 5.05 -2.86
C VAL A 99 9.22 4.32 -4.21
N PHE A 100 8.20 3.49 -4.43
CA PHE A 100 7.97 2.85 -5.71
C PHE A 100 7.78 3.87 -6.85
N MET A 101 7.00 4.92 -6.61
CA MET A 101 6.76 5.99 -7.57
C MET A 101 8.01 6.84 -7.81
N GLU A 102 8.87 7.04 -6.81
CA GLU A 102 10.18 7.70 -7.00
C GLU A 102 11.07 6.89 -7.96
N GLN A 103 11.07 5.56 -7.82
CA GLN A 103 11.81 4.66 -8.72
C GLN A 103 11.30 4.71 -10.15
N TRP A 104 10.00 4.96 -10.33
CA TRP A 104 9.37 5.14 -11.65
C TRP A 104 9.65 6.54 -12.22
N ALA A 105 9.33 7.59 -11.46
CA ALA A 105 9.32 8.98 -11.93
C ALA A 105 10.73 9.56 -12.11
N THR A 106 11.65 9.25 -11.18
CA THR A 106 12.96 9.90 -11.15
C THR A 106 14.08 8.97 -11.61
N LYS A 107 14.04 7.71 -11.16
CA LYS A 107 15.16 6.78 -11.44
C LYS A 107 14.97 5.99 -12.74
N GLY A 108 13.72 5.80 -13.18
CA GLY A 108 13.40 4.97 -14.35
C GLY A 108 13.85 3.50 -14.20
N THR A 109 13.96 3.00 -12.96
CA THR A 109 14.59 1.69 -12.66
C THR A 109 13.60 0.54 -12.51
N LEU A 110 12.31 0.76 -12.75
CA LEU A 110 11.34 -0.33 -12.67
C LEU A 110 11.63 -1.38 -13.74
N PRO A 111 11.55 -2.68 -13.42
CA PRO A 111 11.83 -3.76 -14.38
C PRO A 111 10.69 -3.99 -15.38
N TYR A 112 9.65 -3.15 -15.34
CA TYR A 112 8.46 -3.22 -16.17
C TYR A 112 7.81 -1.84 -16.30
N GLU A 113 6.93 -1.69 -17.28
CA GLU A 113 6.09 -0.50 -17.42
C GLU A 113 5.00 -0.50 -16.34
N TYR A 114 4.91 0.62 -15.61
CA TYR A 114 3.86 0.83 -14.63
C TYR A 114 2.54 1.14 -15.33
N GLN A 115 1.48 0.43 -14.96
CA GLN A 115 0.15 0.56 -15.54
C GLN A 115 -0.79 1.11 -14.47
N ASP A 116 -1.36 2.28 -14.72
CA ASP A 116 -2.35 2.88 -13.84
C ASP A 116 -3.32 3.71 -14.68
N GLY A 117 -4.61 3.37 -14.63
CA GLY A 117 -5.63 3.97 -15.48
C GLY A 117 -5.95 5.43 -15.16
N ILE A 118 -5.53 5.95 -14.00
CA ILE A 118 -5.83 7.32 -13.56
C ILE A 118 -4.58 8.14 -13.25
N LEU A 119 -3.40 7.60 -13.53
CA LEU A 119 -2.13 8.28 -13.29
C LEU A 119 -2.01 9.55 -14.15
N ASP A 120 -1.88 10.69 -13.48
CA ASP A 120 -1.36 11.91 -14.07
C ASP A 120 0.18 11.88 -13.99
N ALA A 121 0.81 11.37 -15.05
CA ALA A 121 2.25 11.19 -15.09
C ALA A 121 3.01 12.50 -14.90
N GLN A 122 2.54 13.58 -15.53
CA GLN A 122 3.18 14.89 -15.45
C GLN A 122 3.14 15.42 -14.01
N ALA A 123 1.97 15.39 -13.36
CA ALA A 123 1.83 15.86 -11.99
C ALA A 123 2.72 15.07 -11.01
N VAL A 124 2.89 13.76 -11.21
CA VAL A 124 3.77 12.94 -10.38
C VAL A 124 5.24 13.28 -10.60
N HIS A 125 5.68 13.49 -11.85
CA HIS A 125 7.04 13.96 -12.12
C HIS A 125 7.30 15.31 -11.45
N GLU A 126 6.40 16.29 -11.62
CA GLU A 126 6.49 17.62 -10.98
C GLU A 126 6.53 17.52 -9.44
N MET A 127 5.75 16.60 -8.85
CA MET A 127 5.78 16.35 -7.41
C MET A 127 7.18 15.93 -6.95
N PHE A 128 7.83 14.99 -7.64
CA PHE A 128 9.18 14.50 -7.29
C PHE A 128 10.29 15.52 -7.57
N GLU A 129 10.06 16.50 -8.44
CA GLU A 129 10.99 17.62 -8.68
C GLU A 129 10.85 18.76 -7.65
N SER A 130 9.80 18.74 -6.83
CA SER A 130 9.55 19.76 -5.81
C SER A 130 10.58 19.73 -4.66
N SER A 131 10.64 20.81 -3.88
CA SER A 131 11.54 20.89 -2.72
C SER A 131 11.12 20.00 -1.55
N ASP A 132 9.86 19.55 -1.50
CA ASP A 132 9.33 18.68 -0.46
C ASP A 132 8.26 17.72 -1.04
N PRO A 133 8.70 16.66 -1.76
CA PRO A 133 7.79 15.73 -2.42
C PRO A 133 6.93 14.94 -1.43
N ILE A 134 7.44 14.69 -0.22
CA ILE A 134 6.70 13.98 0.84
C ILE A 134 5.53 14.84 1.31
N ALA A 135 5.73 16.14 1.54
CA ALA A 135 4.66 17.02 1.96
C ALA A 135 3.58 17.21 0.87
N LEU A 136 3.97 17.23 -0.41
CA LEU A 136 2.99 17.25 -1.51
C LEU A 136 2.20 15.94 -1.59
N TYR A 137 2.88 14.80 -1.55
CA TYR A 137 2.24 13.48 -1.57
C TYR A 137 1.26 13.31 -0.41
N ALA A 138 1.67 13.65 0.83
CA ALA A 138 0.83 13.54 2.01
C ALA A 138 -0.41 14.47 1.99
N LYS A 139 -0.41 15.49 1.13
CA LYS A 139 -1.54 16.42 0.92
C LYS A 139 -2.40 16.07 -0.30
N ASP A 140 -2.09 14.98 -1.01
CA ASP A 140 -2.86 14.54 -2.16
C ASP A 140 -4.27 14.12 -1.73
N ARG A 141 -5.26 14.91 -2.13
CA ARG A 141 -6.68 14.67 -1.83
C ARG A 141 -7.26 13.48 -2.59
N ALA A 142 -6.74 13.15 -3.77
CA ALA A 142 -7.20 11.99 -4.51
C ALA A 142 -6.77 10.70 -3.80
N LEU A 143 -5.58 10.68 -3.19
CA LEU A 143 -5.07 9.52 -2.45
C LEU A 143 -5.63 9.42 -1.03
N PHE A 144 -5.69 10.52 -0.29
CA PHE A 144 -5.94 10.50 1.16
C PHE A 144 -7.23 11.20 1.59
N GLY A 145 -7.94 11.87 0.69
CA GLY A 145 -9.23 12.50 0.98
C GLY A 145 -9.18 13.46 2.18
N SER A 146 -10.11 13.26 3.13
CA SER A 146 -10.23 14.12 4.32
C SER A 146 -9.06 14.02 5.32
N LEU A 147 -8.18 13.02 5.19
CA LEU A 147 -6.98 12.90 6.03
C LEU A 147 -6.02 14.08 5.82
N THR A 148 -6.08 14.71 4.65
CA THR A 148 -5.24 15.87 4.30
C THR A 148 -5.60 17.15 5.08
N GLU A 149 -6.76 17.17 5.75
CA GLU A 149 -7.29 18.35 6.45
C GLU A 149 -6.95 18.36 7.94
N ARG A 150 -6.42 17.25 8.47
CA ARG A 150 -6.10 17.06 9.88
C ARG A 150 -4.59 16.98 10.07
N ALA A 151 -3.92 18.14 10.01
CA ALA A 151 -2.51 18.30 10.38
C ALA A 151 -2.38 18.93 11.77
#